data_AF-A0AAV6A0A4-F1
#
_entry.id   AF-A0AAV6A0A4-F1
#
_cell.length_a   1.000
_cell.length_b   1.000
_cell.length_c   1.000
_cell.angle_alpha   90.00
_cell.angle_beta   90.00
_cell.angle_gamma   90.00
#
_symmetry.space_group_name_H-M   'P 1'
#
loop_
_entity.id
_entity.type
_entity.pdbx_description
1 polymer ?
#
loop_
_entity_poly.entity_id
_entity_poly.type
_entity_poly.pdbx_seq_one_letter_code
_entity_poly.pdbx_strand_id
1 'polypeptide(L)'
;MSQPRKPPPKRKAASPRSSPRKPLPEELAHDAISHEEEAPGGKVKMTFRVILTRPDAEALAARAIRAQKNIGTVVTEILEAAVRKA
;
A
#
# COMPACT_ATOMS: atom_id res chain seq x y z
N MET A 1 -21.83 -39.33 55.91
CA MET A 1 -21.25 -39.80 54.63
C MET A 1 -20.57 -38.63 53.94
N SER A 2 -19.24 -38.67 53.82
CA SER A 2 -18.44 -37.59 53.23
C SER A 2 -18.33 -37.78 51.72
N GLN A 3 -18.80 -36.82 50.92
CA GLN A 3 -18.62 -36.86 49.45
C GLN A 3 -17.16 -36.49 49.07
N PRO A 4 -16.56 -37.17 48.08
CA PRO A 4 -15.22 -36.82 47.60
C PRO A 4 -15.27 -35.58 46.70
N ARG A 5 -14.42 -34.59 46.99
CA ARG A 5 -14.30 -33.36 46.18
C ARG A 5 -13.64 -33.69 44.83
N LYS A 6 -14.30 -33.36 43.72
CA LYS A 6 -13.73 -33.44 42.36
C LYS A 6 -12.49 -32.53 42.26
N PRO A 7 -11.42 -32.96 41.57
CA PRO A 7 -10.24 -32.11 41.36
C PRO A 7 -10.59 -30.94 40.42
N PRO A 8 -9.92 -29.78 40.59
CA PRO A 8 -10.17 -28.61 39.75
C PRO A 8 -9.74 -28.87 38.30
N PRO A 9 -10.42 -28.26 37.32
CA PRO A 9 -10.07 -28.42 35.92
C PRO A 9 -8.69 -27.83 35.63
N LYS A 10 -7.84 -28.60 34.94
CA LYS A 10 -6.53 -28.15 34.46
C LYS A 10 -6.73 -26.95 33.52
N ARG A 11 -6.26 -25.76 33.91
CA ARG A 11 -6.19 -24.59 33.03
C ARG A 11 -5.31 -24.95 31.84
N LYS A 12 -5.87 -24.94 30.63
CA LYS A 12 -5.10 -24.99 29.38
C LYS A 12 -4.09 -23.85 29.44
N ALA A 13 -2.80 -24.18 29.38
CA ALA A 13 -1.74 -23.19 29.28
C ALA A 13 -2.03 -22.31 28.05
N ALA A 14 -2.12 -21.00 28.26
CA ALA A 14 -2.25 -20.05 27.18
C ALA A 14 -1.04 -20.23 26.26
N SER A 15 -1.30 -20.55 24.99
CA SER A 15 -0.29 -20.66 23.95
C SER A 15 0.59 -19.40 23.95
N PRO A 16 1.90 -19.49 23.62
CA PRO A 16 2.79 -18.35 23.67
C PRO A 16 2.24 -17.27 22.74
N ARG A 17 1.95 -16.09 23.31
CA ARG A 17 1.60 -14.90 22.52
C ARG A 17 2.74 -14.68 21.53
N SER A 18 2.51 -14.92 20.23
CA SER A 18 3.48 -14.54 19.22
C SER A 18 3.64 -13.03 19.32
N SER A 19 4.82 -12.59 19.73
CA SER A 19 5.20 -11.18 19.64
C SER A 19 4.95 -10.75 18.19
N PRO A 20 4.15 -9.71 17.92
CA PRO A 20 3.90 -9.26 16.57
C PRO A 20 5.25 -8.88 15.95
N ARG A 21 5.68 -9.66 14.95
CA ARG A 21 6.86 -9.31 14.17
C ARG A 21 6.56 -7.98 13.49
N LYS A 22 7.53 -7.07 13.45
CA LYS A 22 7.39 -5.86 12.64
C LYS A 22 7.16 -6.32 11.19
N PRO A 23 6.13 -5.80 10.51
CA PRO A 23 5.82 -6.23 9.15
C PRO A 23 7.01 -5.91 8.23
N LEU A 24 7.23 -6.76 7.25
CA LEU A 24 8.24 -6.52 6.23
C LEU A 24 7.84 -5.30 5.37
N PRO A 25 8.79 -4.59 4.74
CA PRO A 25 8.48 -3.47 3.86
C PRO A 25 7.48 -3.81 2.75
N GLU A 26 7.52 -5.03 2.19
CA GLU A 26 6.56 -5.45 1.17
C GLU A 26 5.14 -5.59 1.74
N GLU A 27 5.00 -6.09 2.97
CA GLU A 27 3.70 -6.22 3.64
C GLU A 27 3.10 -4.84 3.93
N LEU A 28 3.94 -3.89 4.37
CA LEU A 28 3.51 -2.49 4.57
C LEU A 28 3.05 -1.84 3.27
N ALA A 29 3.75 -2.08 2.16
CA ALA A 29 3.38 -1.55 0.86
C ALA A 29 2.07 -2.17 0.35
N HIS A 30 1.89 -3.48 0.53
CA HIS A 30 0.65 -4.17 0.19
C HIS A 30 -0.55 -3.60 0.97
N ASP A 31 -0.41 -3.48 2.29
CA ASP A 31 -1.48 -2.98 3.15
C ASP A 31 -1.86 -1.53 2.80
N ALA A 32 -0.87 -0.68 2.50
CA ALA A 32 -1.10 0.71 2.08
C ALA A 32 -1.90 0.82 0.77
N ILE A 33 -1.76 -0.16 -0.13
CA ILE A 33 -2.45 -0.17 -1.42
C ILE A 33 -3.81 -0.90 -1.34
N SER A 34 -3.98 -1.83 -0.40
CA SER A 34 -5.17 -2.69 -0.28
C SER A 34 -6.49 -1.95 -0.11
N HIS A 35 -6.44 -0.69 0.32
CA HIS A 35 -7.61 0.16 0.56
C HIS A 35 -7.88 1.17 -0.57
N GLU A 36 -7.00 1.25 -1.56
CA GLU A 36 -7.13 2.18 -2.68
C GLU A 36 -8.11 1.65 -3.75
N GLU A 37 -8.70 2.58 -4.51
CA GLU A 37 -9.67 2.23 -5.55
C GLU A 37 -9.00 1.44 -6.68
N GLU A 38 -9.50 0.21 -6.93
CA GLU A 38 -9.07 -0.59 -8.08
C GLU A 38 -9.54 0.06 -9.39
N ALA A 39 -8.61 0.15 -10.34
CA ALA A 39 -8.85 0.57 -11.71
C ALA A 39 -8.75 -0.65 -12.66
N PRO A 40 -9.37 -0.59 -13.84
CA PRO A 40 -9.34 -1.69 -14.80
C PRO A 40 -7.92 -2.16 -15.13
N GLY A 41 -7.78 -3.49 -15.28
CA GLY A 41 -6.50 -4.11 -15.65
C GLY A 41 -5.52 -4.31 -14.50
N GLY A 42 -6.03 -4.50 -13.27
CA GLY A 42 -5.18 -4.72 -12.08
C GLY A 42 -4.37 -3.50 -11.68
N LYS A 43 -4.87 -2.31 -12.03
CA LYS A 43 -4.24 -1.03 -11.69
C LYS A 43 -4.88 -0.47 -10.42
N VAL A 44 -4.15 0.40 -9.73
CA VAL A 44 -4.66 1.11 -8.56
C VAL A 44 -4.70 2.60 -8.88
N LYS A 45 -5.80 3.24 -8.56
CA LYS A 45 -5.98 4.67 -8.77
C LYS A 45 -5.47 5.43 -7.56
N MET A 46 -4.37 6.15 -7.73
CA MET A 46 -3.79 7.00 -6.70
C MET A 46 -4.00 8.48 -7.07
N THR A 47 -4.33 9.30 -6.06
CA THR A 47 -4.49 10.75 -6.25
C THR A 47 -3.33 11.49 -5.58
N PHE A 48 -2.53 12.21 -6.36
CA PHE A 48 -1.43 13.02 -5.86
C PHE A 48 -1.70 14.52 -6.07
N ARG A 49 -1.30 15.32 -5.10
CA ARG A 49 -1.13 16.77 -5.27
C ARG A 49 0.36 17.04 -5.35
N VAL A 50 0.79 17.71 -6.42
CA VAL A 50 2.20 18.05 -6.65
C VAL A 50 2.37 19.55 -6.72
N ILE A 51 3.49 20.03 -6.20
CA ILE A 51 3.91 21.42 -6.30
C ILE A 51 5.19 21.41 -7.11
N LEU A 52 5.19 22.11 -8.24
CA LEU A 52 6.32 22.18 -9.15
C LEU A 52 6.82 23.62 -9.25
N THR A 53 8.09 23.79 -9.59
CA THR A 53 8.56 25.09 -10.08
C THR A 53 7.87 25.42 -11.40
N ARG A 54 7.77 26.71 -11.73
CA ARG A 54 7.19 27.13 -13.01
C ARG A 54 7.90 26.49 -14.22
N PRO A 55 9.24 26.48 -14.32
CA PRO A 55 9.93 25.85 -15.44
C PRO A 55 9.61 24.36 -15.57
N ASP A 56 9.51 23.62 -14.46
CA ASP A 56 9.21 22.18 -14.50
C ASP A 56 7.76 21.92 -14.94
N ALA A 57 6.82 22.75 -14.47
CA ALA A 57 5.42 22.67 -14.90
C ALA A 57 5.27 22.95 -16.40
N GLU A 58 5.99 23.95 -16.92
CA GLU A 58 6.01 24.28 -18.34
C GLU A 58 6.63 23.16 -19.17
N ALA A 59 7.74 22.57 -18.71
CA ALA A 59 8.36 21.42 -19.37
C ALA A 59 7.42 20.20 -19.41
N LEU A 60 6.70 19.92 -18.32
CA LEU A 60 5.71 18.84 -18.26
C LEU A 60 4.55 19.10 -19.24
N ALA A 61 4.02 20.32 -19.28
CA ALA A 61 2.96 20.70 -20.20
C ALA A 61 3.43 20.61 -21.66
N ALA A 62 4.62 21.11 -21.97
CA ALA A 62 5.21 21.01 -23.31
C ALA A 62 5.39 19.54 -23.75
N ARG A 63 5.82 18.67 -22.83
CA ARG A 63 5.91 17.23 -23.09
C ARG A 63 4.54 16.61 -23.41
N ALA A 64 3.51 16.97 -22.65
CA ALA A 64 2.15 16.48 -22.89
C ALA A 64 1.60 16.93 -24.25
N ILE A 65 1.81 18.19 -24.62
CA ILE A 65 1.43 18.74 -25.93
C ILE A 65 2.15 18.00 -27.06
N ARG A 66 3.48 17.82 -26.96
CA ARG A 66 4.27 17.09 -27.98
C ARG A 66 3.81 15.65 -28.15
N ALA A 67 3.43 14.99 -27.06
CA ALA A 67 2.93 13.62 -27.09
C ALA A 67 1.45 13.52 -27.51
N GLN A 68 0.73 14.65 -27.64
CA GLN A 68 -0.72 14.70 -27.84
C GLN A 68 -1.49 13.90 -26.77
N LYS A 69 -1.04 13.98 -25.52
CA LYS A 69 -1.62 13.26 -24.39
C LYS A 69 -2.11 14.21 -23.31
N ASN A 70 -3.05 13.75 -22.49
CA ASN A 70 -3.40 14.43 -21.25
C ASN A 70 -2.19 14.40 -20.30
N ILE A 71 -2.01 15.48 -19.51
CA ILE A 71 -0.97 15.58 -18.48
C ILE A 71 -0.98 14.38 -17.53
N GLY A 72 -2.17 13.91 -17.12
CA GLY A 72 -2.32 12.77 -16.23
C GLY A 72 -1.73 11.50 -16.82
N THR A 73 -1.97 11.24 -18.11
CA THR A 73 -1.38 10.09 -18.82
C THR A 73 0.14 10.16 -18.85
N VAL A 74 0.71 11.35 -19.13
CA VAL A 74 2.16 11.55 -19.14
C VAL A 74 2.77 11.33 -17.76
N VAL A 75 2.12 11.84 -16.71
CA VAL A 75 2.57 11.64 -15.33
C VAL A 75 2.51 10.16 -14.96
N THR A 76 1.43 9.47 -15.28
CA THR A 76 1.32 8.01 -15.05
C THR A 76 2.45 7.26 -15.74
N GLU A 77 2.73 7.54 -17.01
CA GLU A 77 3.85 6.91 -17.74
C GLU A 77 5.21 7.19 -17.12
N ILE A 78 5.44 8.40 -16.63
CA ILE A 78 6.68 8.77 -15.92
C ILE A 78 6.82 7.98 -14.63
N LEU A 79 5.75 7.88 -13.83
CA LEU A 79 5.76 7.15 -12.56
C LEU A 79 5.94 5.65 -12.77
N GLU A 80 5.20 5.05 -13.72
CA GLU A 80 5.36 3.63 -14.08
C GLU A 80 6.81 3.33 -14.53
N ALA A 81 7.42 4.21 -15.33
CA ALA A 81 8.79 4.05 -15.77
C ALA A 81 9.83 4.25 -14.64
N ALA A 82 9.56 5.13 -13.68
CA ALA A 82 10.45 5.38 -12.55
C ALA A 82 10.46 4.19 -11.57
N VAL A 83 9.29 3.63 -11.25
CA VAL A 83 9.17 2.47 -10.34
C VAL A 83 9.86 1.23 -10.93
N ARG A 84 9.76 0.99 -12.24
CA ARG A 84 10.44 -0.15 -12.88
C ARG A 84 11.97 -0.05 -12.90
N LYS A 85 12.51 1.15 -12.68
CA LYS A 85 13.96 1.40 -12.64
C LYS A 85 14.53 1.38 -11.22
N ALA A 86 13.68 1.42 -10.20
CA ALA A 86 14.05 1.36 -8.79
C ALA A 86 14.29 -0.09 -8.37
#